data_AF-Q2LEP7-F1
#
_entry.id   AF-Q2LEP7-F1
#
_cell.length_a   1.000
_cell.length_b   1.000
_cell.length_c   1.000
_cell.angle_alpha   90.00
_cell.angle_beta   90.00
_cell.angle_gamma   90.00
#
_symmetry.space_group_name_H-M   'P 1'
#
loop_
_entity.id
_entity.type
_entity.pdbx_description
1 polymer ?
#
loop_
_entity_poly.entity_id
_entity_poly.type
_entity_poly.pdbx_seq_one_letter_code
_entity_poly.pdbx_strand_id
1 'polypeptide(L)'
;MRRYRYRCTICRTTSPVVLHPDDLDAEGDAHRQAVHGGHFPDGELAGEIDRLGRWYAALSPLAVLHARIADGLSDLRDEKTMGHYWWASTGSALLIGGSAALIALVVTAAL
;
A
#
# COMPACT_ATOMS: atom_id res chain seq x y z
N MET A 1 9.15 -3.03 3.99
CA MET A 1 9.32 -3.68 2.67
C MET A 1 8.26 -3.12 1.72
N ARG A 2 8.69 -2.57 0.59
CA ARG A 2 7.75 -2.12 -0.45
C ARG A 2 7.22 -3.33 -1.22
N ARG A 3 5.95 -3.27 -1.62
CA ARG A 3 5.24 -4.35 -2.31
C ARG A 3 4.58 -3.74 -3.52
N TYR A 4 4.72 -4.37 -4.67
CA TYR A 4 4.17 -3.88 -5.92
C TYR A 4 3.30 -4.95 -6.55
N ARG A 5 2.30 -4.50 -7.30
CA ARG A 5 1.38 -5.41 -7.98
C ARG A 5 0.80 -4.79 -9.23
N TYR A 6 0.72 -5.61 -10.27
CA TYR A 6 0.08 -5.29 -11.53
C TYR A 6 -1.31 -5.93 -11.58
N ARG A 7 -2.26 -5.21 -12.18
CA ARG A 7 -3.61 -5.70 -12.49
C ARG A 7 -4.09 -5.12 -13.82
N CYS A 8 -4.38 -6.02 -14.75
CA CYS A 8 -5.14 -5.67 -15.94
C CYS A 8 -6.62 -5.51 -15.56
N THR A 9 -7.22 -4.36 -15.85
CA THR A 9 -8.64 -4.13 -15.55
C THR A 9 -9.58 -4.73 -16.59
N ILE A 10 -9.10 -4.94 -17.83
CA ILE A 10 -9.88 -5.55 -18.91
C ILE A 10 -10.11 -7.05 -18.65
N CYS A 11 -9.04 -7.84 -18.48
CA CYS A 11 -9.16 -9.28 -18.25
C CYS A 11 -9.18 -9.67 -16.77
N ARG A 12 -9.03 -8.70 -15.86
CA ARG A 12 -9.00 -8.86 -14.39
C ARG A 12 -7.83 -9.73 -13.87
N THR A 13 -6.85 -10.04 -14.71
CA THR A 13 -5.61 -10.72 -14.29
C THR A 13 -4.86 -9.85 -13.30
N THR A 14 -4.41 -10.45 -12.21
CA THR A 14 -3.62 -9.78 -11.18
C THR A 14 -2.33 -10.57 -10.99
N SER A 15 -1.18 -9.90 -11.08
CA SER A 15 0.13 -10.53 -10.92
C SER A 15 0.33 -11.04 -9.48
N PRO A 16 1.34 -11.91 -9.25
CA PRO A 16 1.94 -12.07 -7.93
C PRO A 16 2.41 -10.72 -7.35
N VAL A 17 2.65 -10.68 -6.04
CA VAL A 17 3.29 -9.53 -5.39
C VAL A 17 4.78 -9.60 -5.64
N VAL A 18 5.36 -8.50 -6.12
CA VAL A 18 6.80 -8.34 -6.35
C VAL A 18 7.39 -7.28 -5.42
N LEU A 19 8.69 -7.33 -5.19
CA LEU A 19 9.38 -6.46 -4.22
C LEU A 19 10.16 -5.32 -4.88
N HIS A 20 10.41 -5.41 -6.19
CA HIS A 20 11.08 -4.37 -6.97
C HIS A 20 10.15 -3.82 -8.07
N PRO A 21 10.24 -2.51 -8.37
CA PRO A 21 9.50 -1.91 -9.49
C PRO A 21 9.82 -2.53 -10.84
N ASP A 22 11.07 -2.93 -11.08
CA ASP A 22 11.45 -3.53 -12.36
C ASP A 22 10.73 -4.87 -12.61
N ASP A 23 10.52 -5.65 -11.55
CA ASP A 23 9.74 -6.90 -11.61
C ASP A 23 8.25 -6.61 -11.91
N LEU A 24 7.72 -5.47 -11.47
CA LEU A 24 6.33 -5.07 -11.73
C LEU A 24 6.12 -4.81 -13.23
N ASP A 25 7.06 -4.10 -13.85
CA ASP A 25 7.01 -3.79 -15.28
C ASP A 25 7.13 -5.08 -16.11
N ALA A 26 8.03 -5.99 -15.70
CA ALA A 26 8.19 -7.30 -16.32
C ALA A 26 6.91 -8.15 -16.25
N GLU A 27 6.20 -8.16 -15.11
CA GLU A 27 4.91 -8.85 -14.97
C GLU A 27 3.85 -8.27 -15.91
N GLY A 28 3.80 -6.93 -16.05
CA GLY A 28 2.90 -6.26 -16.98
C GLY A 28 3.22 -6.59 -18.44
N ASP A 29 4.49 -6.51 -18.83
CA ASP A 29 4.94 -6.82 -20.19
C ASP A 29 4.68 -8.28 -20.57
N ALA A 30 5.01 -9.22 -19.67
CA ALA A 30 4.75 -10.64 -19.89
C ALA A 30 3.25 -10.90 -20.11
N HIS A 31 2.38 -10.30 -19.29
CA HIS A 31 0.93 -10.38 -19.44
C HIS A 31 0.46 -9.80 -20.77
N ARG A 32 0.89 -8.57 -21.10
CA ARG A 32 0.50 -7.89 -22.35
C ARG A 32 0.93 -8.70 -23.56
N GLN A 33 2.14 -9.23 -23.57
CA GLN A 33 2.64 -10.05 -24.66
C GLN A 33 1.85 -11.34 -24.83
N ALA A 34 1.53 -12.03 -23.73
CA ALA A 34 0.86 -13.34 -23.77
C ALA A 34 -0.64 -13.25 -24.07
N VAL A 35 -1.33 -12.20 -23.58
CA VAL A 35 -2.80 -12.11 -23.60
C VAL A 35 -3.30 -11.04 -24.57
N HIS A 36 -2.56 -9.95 -24.74
CA HIS A 36 -2.97 -8.78 -25.53
C HIS A 36 -2.10 -8.55 -26.77
N GLY A 37 -1.19 -9.48 -27.09
CA GLY A 37 -0.30 -9.35 -28.26
C GLY A 37 0.65 -8.15 -28.19
N GLY A 38 1.00 -7.72 -26.97
CA GLY A 38 1.86 -6.55 -26.72
C GLY A 38 1.10 -5.22 -26.67
N HIS A 39 -0.22 -5.22 -26.86
CA HIS A 39 -1.04 -4.02 -26.67
C HIS A 39 -1.09 -3.64 -25.18
N PHE A 40 -1.21 -2.33 -24.91
CA PHE A 40 -1.38 -1.75 -23.58
C PHE A 40 -2.86 -1.40 -23.35
N PRO A 41 -3.62 -2.27 -22.66
CA PRO A 41 -4.96 -1.98 -22.18
C PRO A 41 -5.10 -0.64 -21.45
N ASP A 42 -6.22 0.04 -21.68
CA ASP A 42 -6.58 1.22 -20.89
C ASP A 42 -6.87 0.85 -19.43
N GLY A 43 -6.43 1.72 -18.52
CA GLY A 43 -6.78 1.63 -17.10
C GLY A 43 -6.11 0.47 -16.35
N GLU A 44 -4.96 -0.02 -16.80
CA GLU A 44 -4.12 -0.92 -15.99
C GLU A 44 -3.79 -0.29 -14.63
N LEU A 45 -3.85 -1.10 -13.57
CA LEU A 45 -3.42 -0.69 -12.23
C LEU A 45 -2.07 -1.32 -11.93
N ALA A 46 -1.03 -0.50 -11.92
CA ALA A 46 0.32 -0.92 -11.58
C ALA A 46 0.88 0.03 -10.52
N GLY A 47 1.51 -0.52 -9.49
CA GLY A 47 2.22 0.29 -8.52
C GLY A 47 2.30 -0.34 -7.15
N GLU A 48 2.65 0.50 -6.18
CA GLU A 48 2.83 0.10 -4.79
C GLU A 48 1.48 -0.20 -4.12
N ILE A 49 1.46 -1.30 -3.37
CA ILE A 49 0.31 -1.77 -2.60
C ILE A 49 0.63 -1.78 -1.10
N ASP A 50 -0.39 -1.56 -0.28
CA ASP A 50 -0.30 -1.79 1.15
C ASP A 50 -0.26 -3.30 1.48
N ARG A 51 -0.06 -3.64 2.76
CA ARG A 51 -0.03 -5.05 3.20
C ARG A 51 -1.36 -5.80 3.03
N LEU A 52 -2.47 -5.09 2.79
CA LEU A 52 -3.79 -5.68 2.46
C LEU A 52 -3.99 -5.86 0.95
N GLY A 53 -3.03 -5.44 0.11
CA GLY A 53 -3.12 -5.54 -1.34
C GLY A 53 -3.89 -4.40 -2.00
N ARG A 54 -4.15 -3.30 -1.29
CA ARG A 54 -4.78 -2.10 -1.86
C ARG A 54 -3.70 -1.19 -2.47
N TRP A 55 -3.93 -0.71 -3.68
CA TRP A 55 -3.03 0.26 -4.32
C TRP A 55 -3.05 1.58 -3.57
N TYR A 56 -1.87 2.09 -3.19
CA TYR A 56 -1.76 3.37 -2.51
C TYR A 56 -2.37 4.52 -3.33
N ALA A 57 -2.23 4.47 -4.66
CA ALA A 57 -2.79 5.46 -5.58
C ALA A 57 -4.34 5.51 -5.58
N ALA A 58 -5.01 4.46 -5.11
CA ALA A 58 -6.47 4.38 -5.04
C ALA A 58 -7.05 4.76 -3.67
N LEU A 59 -6.20 5.08 -2.69
CA LEU A 59 -6.61 5.40 -1.32
C LEU A 59 -6.72 6.93 -1.12
N SER A 60 -7.58 7.35 -0.20
CA SER A 60 -7.61 8.75 0.25
C SER A 60 -6.32 9.11 1.01
N PRO A 61 -5.94 10.41 1.10
CA PRO A 61 -4.69 10.81 1.76
C PRO A 61 -4.55 10.30 3.20
N LEU A 62 -5.64 10.33 3.98
CA LEU A 62 -5.64 9.81 5.35
C LEU A 62 -5.47 8.28 5.39
N ALA A 63 -6.10 7.56 4.45
CA ALA A 63 -5.95 6.12 4.35
C ALA A 63 -4.54 5.71 3.90
N VAL A 64 -3.91 6.49 3.01
CA VAL A 64 -2.49 6.33 2.64
C VAL A 64 -1.60 6.51 3.87
N LEU A 65 -1.76 7.62 4.61
CA LEU A 65 -0.97 7.89 5.82
C LEU A 65 -1.09 6.74 6.83
N HIS A 66 -2.32 6.30 7.10
CA HIS A 66 -2.58 5.18 8.00
C HIS A 66 -1.92 3.89 7.53
N ALA A 67 -2.10 3.52 6.26
CA ALA A 67 -1.53 2.30 5.71
C ALA A 67 0.01 2.32 5.74
N ARG A 68 0.64 3.48 5.46
CA ARG A 68 2.10 3.63 5.51
C ARG A 68 2.66 3.45 6.93
N ILE A 69 2.03 4.06 7.92
CA ILE A 69 2.44 3.91 9.33
C ILE A 69 2.21 2.46 9.78
N ALA A 70 1.05 1.88 9.47
CA ALA A 70 0.75 0.49 9.81
C ALA A 70 1.72 -0.50 9.14
N ASP A 71 2.10 -0.28 7.88
CA ASP A 71 3.10 -1.09 7.18
C ASP A 71 4.48 -0.96 7.84
N GLY A 72 4.90 0.26 8.19
CA GLY A 72 6.16 0.52 8.88
C GLY A 72 6.22 -0.12 10.27
N LEU A 73 5.15 0.02 11.06
CA LEU A 73 5.01 -0.65 12.35
C LEU A 73 5.03 -2.17 12.21
N SER A 74 4.32 -2.72 11.21
CA SER A 74 4.29 -4.17 10.94
C SER A 74 5.65 -4.74 10.51
N ASP A 75 6.58 -3.90 10.07
CA ASP A 75 7.92 -4.28 9.63
C ASP A 75 8.97 -4.14 10.76
N LEU A 76 8.59 -3.61 11.93
CA LEU A 76 9.43 -3.67 13.13
C LEU A 76 9.62 -5.14 13.54
N ARG A 77 10.88 -5.55 13.77
CA ARG A 77 11.32 -6.93 13.97
C ARG A 77 10.49 -7.63 15.07
N ASP A 78 9.76 -8.67 14.70
CA ASP A 78 9.20 -9.65 15.63
C ASP A 78 9.70 -11.05 15.21
N GLU A 79 10.47 -11.69 16.09
CA GLU A 79 11.04 -13.02 15.86
C GLU A 79 10.03 -14.16 16.00
N LYS A 80 8.78 -13.90 16.44
CA LYS A 80 7.91 -14.95 16.97
C LYS A 80 6.47 -15.00 16.49
N THR A 81 5.86 -14.01 15.84
CA THR A 81 4.41 -14.16 15.55
C THR A 81 3.92 -13.69 14.19
N MET A 82 3.36 -14.63 13.42
CA MET A 82 2.42 -14.33 12.35
C MET A 82 1.15 -13.73 12.99
N GLY A 83 0.95 -12.41 12.89
CA GLY A 83 -0.31 -11.76 13.35
C GLY A 83 -0.29 -10.24 13.57
N HIS A 84 0.57 -9.47 12.89
CA HIS A 84 0.91 -8.11 13.34
C HIS A 84 0.15 -6.94 12.75
N TYR A 85 -0.56 -7.11 11.64
CA TYR A 85 -1.21 -5.98 10.98
C TYR A 85 -2.29 -5.32 11.87
N TRP A 86 -2.96 -6.10 12.72
CA TRP A 86 -4.03 -5.55 13.56
C TRP A 86 -3.50 -4.58 14.63
N TRP A 87 -2.45 -4.94 15.38
CA TRP A 87 -1.85 -4.02 16.35
C TRP A 87 -1.17 -2.84 15.64
N ALA A 88 -0.55 -3.07 14.48
CA ALA A 88 0.11 -2.02 13.72
C ALA A 88 -0.90 -1.02 13.15
N SER A 89 -2.07 -1.49 12.70
CA SER A 89 -3.19 -0.64 12.31
C SER A 89 -3.73 0.15 13.51
N THR A 90 -3.96 -0.49 14.66
CA THR A 90 -4.38 0.22 15.87
C THR A 90 -3.35 1.26 16.31
N GLY A 91 -2.07 0.92 16.31
CA GLY A 91 -0.96 1.82 16.62
C GLY A 91 -0.90 3.01 15.67
N SER A 92 -1.09 2.78 14.37
CA SER A 92 -1.20 3.84 13.36
C SER A 92 -2.36 4.81 13.67
N ALA A 93 -3.55 4.28 13.98
CA ALA A 93 -4.69 5.12 14.33
C ALA A 93 -4.44 5.95 15.60
N LEU A 94 -3.81 5.35 16.62
CA LEU A 94 -3.45 6.05 17.86
C LEU A 94 -2.41 7.14 17.63
N LEU A 95 -1.40 6.90 16.78
CA LEU A 95 -0.39 7.90 16.43
C LEU A 95 -1.02 9.09 15.71
N ILE A 96 -1.83 8.84 14.68
CA ILE A 96 -2.50 9.90 13.92
C ILE A 96 -3.45 10.70 14.84
N GLY A 97 -4.33 10.02 15.58
CA GLY A 97 -5.28 10.65 16.48
C GLY A 97 -4.60 11.40 17.62
N GLY A 98 -3.57 10.82 18.23
CA GLY A 98 -2.78 11.43 19.29
C GLY A 98 -2.04 12.68 18.83
N SER A 99 -1.40 12.63 17.64
CA SER A 99 -0.77 13.82 17.05
C SER A 99 -1.78 14.92 16.76
N ALA A 100 -2.95 14.60 16.20
CA ALA A 100 -4.00 15.58 15.95
C ALA A 100 -4.51 16.23 17.24
N ALA A 101 -4.73 15.43 18.30
CA ALA A 101 -5.14 15.92 19.61
C ALA A 101 -4.07 16.82 20.27
N LEU A 102 -2.80 16.43 20.18
CA LEU A 102 -1.68 17.24 20.68
C LEU A 102 -1.57 18.59 19.95
N ILE A 103 -1.70 18.59 18.62
CA ILE A 103 -1.69 19.82 17.82
C ILE A 103 -2.85 20.73 18.23
N ALA A 104 -4.05 20.17 18.37
CA ALA A 104 -5.21 20.93 18.82
C ALA A 104 -4.98 21.55 20.20
N LEU A 105 -4.44 20.79 21.16
CA LEU A 105 -4.12 21.27 22.50
C LEU A 105 -3.12 22.45 22.46
N VAL A 106 -2.04 22.30 21.69
CA VAL A 106 -1.01 23.34 21.55
C VAL A 106 -1.60 24.61 20.93
N VAL A 107 -2.42 24.49 19.89
CA VAL A 107 -3.09 25.64 19.25
C VAL A 107 -4.04 26.32 20.24
N THR A 108 -4.84 25.55 20.98
CA THR A 108 -5.77 26.13 21.97
C THR A 108 -5.05 26.79 23.15
N ALA A 109 -3.87 26.30 23.56
CA ALA A 109 -3.10 26.90 24.63
C ALA A 109 -2.35 28.18 24.21
N ALA A 110 -2.20 28.41 22.91
CA ALA A 110 -1.51 29.57 22.34
C ALA A 110 -2.45 30.73 21.94
N LEU A 111 -3.77 30.50 22.03
CA LEU A 111 -4.83 31.50 21.81
C LEU A 111 -5.25 32.13 23.14
#